data_AF-A0A9K3DF56-F1
#
_entry.id   AF-A0A9K3DF56-F1
#
_cell.length_a   1.000
_cell.length_b   1.000
_cell.length_c   1.000
_cell.angle_alpha   90.00
_cell.angle_beta   90.00
_cell.angle_gamma   90.00
#
_symmetry.space_group_name_H-M   'P 1'
#
loop_
_entity.id
_entity.type
_entity.pdbx_description
1 polymer ?
#
loop_
_entity_poly.entity_id
_entity_poly.type
_entity_poly.pdbx_seq_one_letter_code
_entity_poly.pdbx_strand_id
1 'polypeptide(L)'
;MHTQVKNVLKKFDFERKSGFLQYWEYKQDGHKERLAVADQLFVANRNQRGLQEYRKNCLKEEVFVGPATKVGLAAQNGVAIQSTSHGPDQIMGHLIVPVFSYQGADKRLIGVIELTTFYPKESYEEDFNEIQSLLKVSYSSSQLYGS
;
A
#
# COMPACT_ATOMS: atom_id res chain seq x y z
N MET A 1 -6.13 7.49 11.25
CA MET A 1 -6.18 7.04 9.84
C MET A 1 -6.37 8.22 8.90
N HIS A 2 -5.40 8.43 8.01
CA HIS A 2 -5.39 9.50 7.01
C HIS A 2 -6.55 9.36 6.02
N THR A 3 -7.35 10.41 5.85
CA THR A 3 -8.55 10.43 4.97
C THR A 3 -8.24 9.95 3.56
N GLN A 4 -7.06 10.27 3.04
CA GLN A 4 -6.63 9.83 1.71
C GLN A 4 -6.50 8.32 1.57
N VAL A 5 -5.95 7.64 2.58
CA VAL A 5 -5.80 6.19 2.58
C VAL A 5 -7.19 5.54 2.68
N LYS A 6 -8.10 6.11 3.49
CA LYS A 6 -9.51 5.66 3.55
C LYS A 6 -10.16 5.71 2.17
N ASN A 7 -9.92 6.78 1.43
CA ASN A 7 -10.52 6.98 0.12
C ASN A 7 -10.05 5.92 -0.88
N VAL A 8 -8.75 5.62 -0.90
CA VAL A 8 -8.22 4.54 -1.75
C VAL A 8 -8.85 3.20 -1.38
N LEU A 9 -8.78 2.79 -0.11
CA LEU A 9 -9.32 1.49 0.33
C LEU A 9 -10.83 1.33 0.08
N LYS A 10 -11.59 2.42 -0.02
CA LYS A 10 -13.04 2.39 -0.27
C LYS A 10 -13.41 2.40 -1.75
N LYS A 11 -12.59 3.02 -2.60
CA LYS A 11 -12.96 3.32 -3.99
C LYS A 11 -12.16 2.55 -5.04
N PHE A 12 -11.05 1.92 -4.64
CA PHE A 12 -10.23 1.12 -5.53
C PHE A 12 -11.07 0.01 -6.17
N ASP A 13 -11.10 -0.05 -7.50
CA ASP A 13 -11.79 -1.09 -8.26
C ASP A 13 -10.83 -2.25 -8.54
N PHE A 14 -11.20 -3.45 -8.09
CA PHE A 14 -10.45 -4.65 -8.38
C PHE A 14 -10.73 -5.20 -9.79
N GLU A 15 -11.63 -4.60 -10.57
CA GLU A 15 -12.05 -5.03 -11.90
C GLU A 15 -12.49 -6.50 -11.93
N ARG A 16 -13.15 -6.95 -10.86
CA ARG A 16 -13.53 -8.36 -10.63
C ARG A 16 -12.33 -9.33 -10.51
N LYS A 17 -11.07 -8.88 -10.47
CA LYS A 17 -9.87 -9.70 -10.26
C LYS A 17 -9.65 -9.98 -8.77
N SER A 18 -9.10 -11.14 -8.45
CA SER A 18 -8.83 -11.51 -7.05
C SER A 18 -7.62 -10.77 -6.51
N GLY A 19 -7.79 -10.07 -5.40
CA GLY A 19 -6.72 -9.35 -4.73
C GLY A 19 -7.19 -8.71 -3.43
N PHE A 20 -6.25 -8.16 -2.68
CA PHE A 20 -6.57 -7.29 -1.56
C PHE A 20 -5.64 -6.08 -1.52
N LEU A 21 -6.15 -4.99 -0.97
CA LEU A 21 -5.42 -3.77 -0.70
C LEU A 21 -5.27 -3.64 0.81
N GLN A 22 -4.06 -3.40 1.32
CA GLN A 22 -3.83 -3.11 2.74
C GLN A 22 -2.94 -1.89 2.94
N TYR A 23 -2.99 -1.32 4.15
CA TYR A 23 -2.15 -0.21 4.53
C TYR A 23 -1.18 -0.57 5.66
N TRP A 24 0.08 -0.24 5.43
CA TRP A 24 1.17 -0.30 6.38
C TRP A 24 1.43 1.11 6.91
N GLU A 25 1.14 1.33 8.19
CA GLU A 25 1.36 2.62 8.84
C GLU A 25 2.84 2.77 9.20
N TYR A 26 3.41 3.93 8.84
CA TYR A 26 4.76 4.28 9.23
C TYR A 26 4.79 4.67 10.71
N LYS A 27 5.66 4.02 11.48
CA LYS A 27 5.87 4.27 12.89
C LYS A 27 7.34 4.51 13.16
N GLN A 28 7.62 5.54 13.93
CA GLN A 28 8.94 5.83 14.43
C GLN A 28 8.97 5.49 15.92
N ASP A 29 9.84 4.57 16.29
CA ASP A 29 10.04 4.13 17.67
C ASP A 29 11.50 4.35 18.05
N GLY A 30 11.78 5.51 18.64
CA GLY A 30 13.14 6.01 18.86
C GLY A 30 13.92 6.18 17.54
N HIS A 31 15.00 5.41 17.39
CA HIS A 31 15.86 5.40 16.20
C HIS A 31 15.45 4.35 15.16
N LYS A 32 14.40 3.57 15.40
CA LYS A 32 13.93 2.53 14.49
C LYS A 32 12.68 2.98 13.75
N GLU A 33 12.73 2.87 12.43
CA GLU A 33 11.62 3.15 11.54
C GLU A 33 10.99 1.82 11.12
N ARG A 34 9.70 1.67 11.39
CA ARG A 34 8.97 0.41 11.12
C ARG A 34 7.63 0.66 10.47
N LEU A 35 7.12 -0.39 9.85
CA LEU A 35 5.84 -0.45 9.17
C LEU A 35 4.99 -1.49 9.90
N ALA A 36 3.79 -1.08 10.30
CA ALA A 36 2.84 -1.97 10.96
C ALA A 36 1.55 -2.04 10.15
N VAL A 37 1.09 -3.25 9.86
CA VAL A 37 -0.27 -3.44 9.31
C VAL A 37 -1.25 -2.99 10.39
N ALA A 38 -2.13 -2.06 10.03
CA ALA A 38 -3.23 -1.71 10.92
C ALA A 38 -4.36 -2.75 10.77
N ASP A 39 -4.81 -3.32 11.91
CA ASP A 39 -5.75 -4.47 11.95
C ASP A 39 -7.00 -4.29 11.07
N GLN A 40 -7.51 -3.06 10.94
CA GLN A 40 -8.77 -2.77 10.24
C GLN A 40 -8.61 -2.28 8.79
N LEU A 41 -7.38 -2.14 8.27
CA LEU A 41 -7.14 -1.40 7.02
C LEU A 41 -6.83 -2.32 5.85
N PHE A 42 -7.84 -3.12 5.46
CA PHE A 42 -7.79 -3.85 4.22
C PHE A 42 -9.14 -3.97 3.53
N VAL A 43 -9.11 -4.08 2.21
CA VAL A 43 -10.25 -4.46 1.37
C VAL A 43 -9.81 -5.62 0.50
N ALA A 44 -10.64 -6.64 0.36
CA ALA A 44 -10.36 -7.79 -0.48
C ALA A 44 -11.50 -8.00 -1.47
N ASN A 45 -11.15 -8.28 -2.72
CA ASN A 45 -12.09 -8.76 -3.72
C ASN A 45 -11.84 -10.24 -3.99
N ARG A 46 -12.91 -11.04 -3.85
CA ARG A 46 -12.92 -12.52 -3.95
C ARG A 46 -12.04 -13.19 -2.89
N ASN A 47 -12.68 -14.02 -2.08
CA ASN A 47 -12.08 -14.53 -0.87
C ASN A 47 -11.23 -15.80 -1.11
N GLN A 48 -10.04 -15.63 -1.68
CA GLN A 48 -9.11 -16.74 -1.89
C GLN A 48 -8.28 -17.03 -0.64
N ARG A 49 -8.19 -18.32 -0.28
CA ARG A 49 -7.49 -18.79 0.93
C ARG A 49 -6.04 -18.31 0.99
N GLY A 50 -5.31 -18.34 -0.12
CA GLY A 50 -3.91 -17.88 -0.15
C GLY A 50 -3.75 -16.40 0.19
N LEU A 51 -4.68 -15.53 -0.23
CA LEU A 51 -4.64 -14.10 0.12
C LEU A 51 -4.90 -13.88 1.62
N GLN A 52 -5.78 -14.69 2.23
CA GLN A 52 -5.99 -14.64 3.68
C GLN A 52 -4.77 -15.12 4.46
N GLU A 53 -4.13 -16.20 4.00
CA GLU A 53 -2.90 -16.73 4.62
C GLU A 53 -1.76 -15.72 4.52
N TYR A 54 -1.60 -15.09 3.35
CA TYR A 54 -0.63 -14.01 3.17
C TYR A 54 -0.88 -12.85 4.15
N ARG A 55 -2.13 -12.35 4.25
CA ARG A 55 -2.47 -11.30 5.22
C ARG A 55 -2.20 -11.72 6.67
N LYS A 56 -2.51 -12.97 7.04
CA LYS A 56 -2.21 -13.49 8.40
C LYS A 56 -0.72 -13.48 8.70
N ASN A 57 0.13 -13.68 7.70
CA ASN A 57 1.58 -13.58 7.86
C ASN A 57 1.99 -12.11 8.03
N CYS A 58 1.47 -11.18 7.20
CA CYS A 58 1.74 -9.75 7.35
C CYS A 58 1.38 -9.20 8.75
N LEU A 59 0.29 -9.68 9.36
CA LEU A 59 -0.13 -9.28 10.71
C LEU A 59 0.80 -9.79 11.83
N LYS A 60 1.62 -10.81 11.57
CA LYS A 60 2.60 -11.36 12.52
C LYS A 60 4.00 -10.79 12.32
N GLU A 61 4.25 -10.20 11.16
CA GLU A 61 5.57 -9.71 10.78
C GLU A 61 5.82 -8.30 11.32
N GLU A 62 7.02 -8.12 11.87
CA GLU A 62 7.56 -6.79 12.12
C GLU A 62 8.39 -6.38 10.90
N VAL A 63 7.91 -5.37 10.16
CA VAL A 63 8.58 -4.89 8.96
C VAL A 63 9.35 -3.62 9.29
N PHE A 64 10.68 -3.67 9.17
CA PHE A 64 11.52 -2.48 9.27
C PHE A 64 11.63 -1.77 7.92
N VAL A 65 11.79 -0.45 7.96
CA VAL A 65 12.17 0.33 6.77
C VAL A 65 13.59 -0.05 6.37
N GLY A 66 13.79 -0.41 5.10
CA GLY A 66 15.05 -0.94 4.59
C GLY A 66 14.89 -2.05 3.54
N PRO A 67 15.99 -2.61 3.03
CA PRO A 67 15.99 -3.45 1.84
C PRO A 67 15.52 -4.90 2.08
N ALA A 68 15.26 -5.31 3.33
CA ALA A 68 14.92 -6.68 3.68
C ALA A 68 13.56 -7.14 3.12
N THR A 69 12.63 -6.21 2.89
CA THR A 69 11.29 -6.50 2.37
C THR A 69 10.90 -5.49 1.30
N LYS A 70 9.99 -5.85 0.39
CA LYS A 70 9.50 -4.94 -0.65
C LYS A 70 8.78 -3.72 -0.06
N VAL A 71 8.01 -3.91 1.00
CA VAL A 71 7.31 -2.83 1.71
C VAL A 71 8.32 -1.90 2.39
N GLY A 72 9.32 -2.45 3.08
CA GLY A 72 10.40 -1.69 3.71
C GLY A 72 11.25 -0.92 2.69
N LEU A 73 11.54 -1.53 1.54
CA LEU A 73 12.36 -0.92 0.49
C LEU A 73 11.61 0.22 -0.21
N ALA A 74 10.31 0.05 -0.47
CA ALA A 74 9.47 1.10 -1.03
C ALA A 74 9.37 2.30 -0.08
N ALA A 75 9.22 2.04 1.22
CA ALA A 75 9.25 3.09 2.25
C ALA A 75 10.59 3.83 2.29
N GLN A 76 11.71 3.10 2.29
CA GLN A 76 13.06 3.66 2.32
C GLN A 76 13.33 4.57 1.12
N ASN A 77 13.04 4.07 -0.09
CA ASN A 77 13.34 4.80 -1.32
C ASN A 77 12.29 5.87 -1.62
N GLY A 78 11.09 5.75 -1.03
CA GLY A 78 9.96 6.60 -1.35
C GLY A 78 9.43 6.44 -2.78
N VAL A 79 9.69 5.28 -3.39
CA VAL A 79 9.30 4.93 -4.77
C VAL A 79 8.47 3.66 -4.76
N ALA A 80 7.52 3.56 -5.70
CA ALA A 80 6.70 2.37 -5.84
C ALA A 80 7.51 1.16 -6.31
N ILE A 81 7.17 -0.01 -5.78
CA ILE A 81 7.81 -1.29 -6.14
C ILE A 81 6.72 -2.24 -6.63
N GLN A 82 7.01 -2.99 -7.69
CA GLN A 82 6.09 -3.97 -8.24
C GLN A 82 6.73 -5.34 -8.39
N SER A 83 5.89 -6.36 -8.44
CA SER A 83 6.28 -7.74 -8.68
C SER A 83 5.26 -8.38 -9.60
N THR A 84 5.67 -8.57 -10.85
CA THR A 84 4.84 -8.98 -11.98
C THR A 84 5.11 -10.43 -12.35
N SER A 85 4.37 -10.94 -13.34
CA SER A 85 4.50 -12.31 -13.87
C SER A 85 5.86 -12.59 -14.53
N HIS A 86 6.65 -11.55 -14.81
CA HIS A 86 7.99 -11.67 -15.39
C HIS A 86 9.07 -12.06 -14.38
N GLY A 87 8.75 -12.06 -13.07
CA GLY A 87 9.69 -12.48 -12.03
C GLY A 87 9.85 -14.00 -12.00
N PRO A 88 11.07 -14.55 -12.10
CA PRO A 88 11.29 -15.96 -11.83
C PRO A 88 10.86 -16.21 -10.38
N ASP A 89 9.98 -17.18 -10.16
CA ASP A 89 9.45 -17.57 -8.83
C ASP A 89 8.40 -16.63 -8.20
N GLN A 90 7.82 -15.70 -8.97
CA GLN A 90 6.77 -14.84 -8.43
C GLN A 90 5.43 -15.58 -8.31
N ILE A 91 5.08 -16.01 -7.09
CA ILE A 91 3.83 -16.75 -6.81
C ILE A 91 2.61 -15.83 -6.76
N MET A 92 2.73 -14.68 -6.10
CA MET A 92 1.67 -13.66 -5.98
C MET A 92 2.07 -12.35 -6.63
N GLY A 93 1.11 -11.55 -7.01
CA GLY A 93 1.36 -10.21 -7.51
C GLY A 93 1.48 -9.18 -6.40
N HIS A 94 2.38 -8.20 -6.54
CA HIS A 94 2.45 -7.08 -5.61
C HIS A 94 2.63 -5.75 -6.33
N LEU A 95 1.91 -4.73 -5.88
CA LEU A 95 2.19 -3.32 -6.11
C LEU A 95 2.24 -2.61 -4.76
N ILE A 96 3.37 -1.98 -4.46
CA ILE A 96 3.66 -1.31 -3.19
C ILE A 96 3.83 0.18 -3.48
N VAL A 97 2.99 1.03 -2.90
CA VAL A 97 2.92 2.47 -3.18
C VAL A 97 3.15 3.27 -1.89
N PRO A 98 4.28 3.98 -1.77
CA PRO A 98 4.52 4.90 -0.65
C PRO A 98 3.49 6.03 -0.62
N VAL A 99 3.05 6.38 0.58
CA VAL A 99 2.07 7.45 0.82
C VAL A 99 2.72 8.53 1.67
N PHE A 100 2.59 9.78 1.22
CA PHE A 100 3.17 10.94 1.88
C PHE A 100 2.09 11.87 2.41
N SER A 101 2.40 12.60 3.48
CA SER A 101 1.68 13.81 3.87
C SER A 101 2.52 15.02 3.49
N TYR A 102 1.86 16.06 3.00
CA TYR A 102 2.47 17.33 2.65
C TYR A 102 1.98 18.42 3.59
N GLN A 103 2.92 19.12 4.25
CA GLN A 103 2.65 20.33 5.01
C GLN A 103 3.49 21.45 4.42
N GLY A 104 2.91 22.22 3.51
CA GLY A 104 3.69 23.16 2.68
C GLY A 104 4.69 22.41 1.79
N ALA A 105 5.97 22.75 1.91
CA ALA A 105 7.06 22.07 1.20
C ALA A 105 7.51 20.74 1.86
N ASP A 106 7.11 20.51 3.11
CA ASP A 106 7.58 19.35 3.87
C ASP A 106 6.84 18.09 3.43
N LYS A 107 7.59 17.15 2.85
CA LYS A 107 7.13 15.83 2.44
C LYS A 107 7.53 14.80 3.49
N ARG A 108 6.55 14.20 4.17
CA ARG A 108 6.78 13.16 5.17
C ARG A 108 6.12 11.85 4.75
N LEU A 109 6.85 10.73 4.85
CA LEU A 109 6.27 9.41 4.68
C LEU A 109 5.32 9.11 5.84
N ILE A 110 4.08 8.73 5.52
CA ILE A 110 3.09 8.32 6.52
C ILE A 110 2.78 6.82 6.47
N GLY A 111 3.20 6.13 5.41
CA GLY A 111 3.00 4.70 5.28
C GLY A 111 3.06 4.23 3.84
N VAL A 112 2.56 3.02 3.60
CA VAL A 112 2.60 2.37 2.30
C VAL A 112 1.27 1.65 2.06
N ILE A 113 0.72 1.79 0.85
CA ILE A 113 -0.40 0.98 0.38
C ILE A 113 0.18 -0.21 -0.37
N GLU A 114 -0.25 -1.41 -0.04
CA GLU A 114 0.10 -2.63 -0.75
C GLU A 114 -1.14 -3.23 -1.40
N LEU A 115 -1.08 -3.43 -2.72
CA LEU A 115 -1.98 -4.28 -3.48
C LEU A 115 -1.32 -5.64 -3.65
N THR A 116 -2.00 -6.70 -3.23
CA THR A 116 -1.59 -8.07 -3.46
C THR A 116 -2.62 -8.77 -4.32
N THR A 117 -2.20 -9.40 -5.42
CA THR A 117 -3.07 -10.22 -6.26
C THR A 117 -2.68 -11.68 -6.18
N PHE A 118 -3.66 -12.57 -6.28
CA PHE A 118 -3.37 -14.01 -6.15
C PHE A 118 -2.57 -14.54 -7.34
N TYR A 119 -2.84 -14.01 -8.54
CA TYR A 119 -2.03 -14.23 -9.72
C TYR A 119 -1.30 -12.94 -10.07
N PRO A 120 0.02 -12.97 -10.32
CA PRO A 120 0.75 -11.78 -10.72
C PRO A 120 0.30 -11.30 -12.10
N LYS A 121 0.03 -10.00 -12.22
CA LYS A 121 -0.25 -9.33 -13.50
C LYS A 121 1.05 -9.12 -14.29
N GLU A 122 0.92 -8.92 -15.60
CA GLU A 122 2.04 -8.48 -16.45
C GLU A 122 2.52 -7.07 -16.08
N SER A 123 1.58 -6.20 -15.73
CA SER A 123 1.80 -4.81 -15.30
C SER A 123 0.81 -4.41 -14.22
N TYR A 124 1.22 -3.49 -13.33
CA TYR A 124 0.36 -2.82 -12.35
C TYR A 124 0.24 -1.32 -12.61
N GLU A 125 0.55 -0.86 -13.83
CA GLU A 125 0.53 0.56 -14.17
C GLU A 125 -0.86 1.19 -13.99
N GLU A 126 -1.91 0.50 -14.44
CA GLU A 126 -3.30 0.95 -14.27
C GLU A 126 -3.68 1.03 -12.79
N ASP A 127 -3.35 -0.01 -11.99
CA ASP A 127 -3.60 -0.03 -10.55
C ASP A 127 -2.84 1.11 -9.84
N PHE A 128 -1.60 1.35 -10.24
CA PHE A 128 -0.78 2.44 -9.71
C PHE A 128 -1.40 3.80 -10.02
N ASN A 129 -1.83 4.02 -11.26
CA ASN A 129 -2.46 5.26 -11.70
C ASN A 129 -3.77 5.51 -10.95
N GLU A 130 -4.58 4.48 -10.73
CA GLU A 130 -5.80 4.59 -9.94
C GLU A 130 -5.51 4.95 -8.48
N ILE A 131 -4.59 4.25 -7.82
CA ILE A 131 -4.18 4.54 -6.43
C ILE A 131 -3.70 6.00 -6.32
N GLN A 132 -2.84 6.45 -7.25
CA GLN A 132 -2.36 7.83 -7.28
C GLN A 132 -3.50 8.85 -7.47
N SER A 133 -4.44 8.57 -8.37
CA SER A 133 -5.62 9.42 -8.59
C SER A 133 -6.48 9.53 -7.33
N LEU A 134 -6.77 8.42 -6.66
CA LEU A 134 -7.56 8.37 -5.44
C LEU A 134 -6.87 9.07 -4.25
N LEU A 135 -5.53 9.02 -4.18
CA LEU A 135 -4.75 9.81 -3.22
C LEU A 135 -4.85 11.30 -3.53
N LYS A 136 -4.75 11.72 -4.80
CA LYS A 136 -4.84 13.13 -5.24
C LYS A 136 -6.17 13.80 -4.93
N VAL A 137 -7.29 13.14 -5.25
CA VAL A 137 -8.64 13.64 -4.95
C VAL A 137 -8.80 13.98 -3.46
N SER A 138 -8.13 13.21 -2.60
CA SER A 138 -8.19 13.38 -1.16
C SER A 138 -7.41 14.60 -0.68
N TYR A 139 -6.26 14.92 -1.29
CA TYR A 139 -5.50 16.14 -0.97
C TYR A 139 -6.28 17.40 -1.34
N SER A 140 -6.94 17.41 -2.51
CA SER A 140 -7.76 18.56 -2.96
C SER A 140 -8.96 18.79 -2.06
N SER A 141 -9.56 17.72 -1.53
CA SER A 141 -10.69 17.82 -0.60
C SER A 141 -10.26 18.37 0.78
N SER A 142 -9.04 18.07 1.24
CA SER A 142 -8.52 18.60 2.52
C SER A 142 -8.13 20.08 2.48
N GLN A 143 -7.90 20.66 1.29
CA GLN A 143 -7.59 22.09 1.14
C GLN A 143 -8.85 22.98 1.10
N LEU A 144 -10.03 22.41 0.86
CA LEU A 144 -11.29 23.16 0.78
C LEU A 144 -12.02 23.33 2.13
N TYR A 145 -11.59 22.61 3.19
CA TYR A 145 -12.23 22.64 4.51
C TYR A 145 -11.28 23.09 5.64
N GLY A 146 -10.20 23.79 5.30
CA GLY A 146 -9.26 24.38 6.26
C GLY A 146 -9.29 25.90 6.22
N SER A 147 -10.30 26.51 6.85
CA SER A 147 -10.35 27.92 7.23
C SER A 147 -11.06 28.07 8.56
#